data_AF-A0A1I1EV90-F1
#
_entry.id   AF-A0A1I1EV90-F1
#
_cell.length_a   1.000
_cell.length_b   1.000
_cell.length_c   1.000
_cell.angle_alpha   90.00
_cell.angle_beta   90.00
_cell.angle_gamma   90.00
#
_symmetry.space_group_name_H-M   'P 1'
#
loop_
_entity.id
_entity.type
_entity.pdbx_description
1 polymer ?
#
loop_
_entity_poly.entity_id
_entity_poly.type
_entity_poly.pdbx_seq_one_letter_code
_entity_poly.pdbx_strand_id
1 'polypeptide(L)'
;MIEDYQKGLILNIPVKLPYAVLEKVIEEKMQEEDEEENSIAEYAEVKFVWLEKNPEVDYDITLGLRLKAKTFLFKNKELELKIHLKFNFDPVTNQFSLEDYEAVGENQNKLMNKIVQIILNKFLQKKVLQKSKQNLSEKLQQELTKINSKLKENNEPAEGLLVDAQLDQLNISHFEFAPQDLYVYLSLTGEAAMEVTKIPD
;
A
#
# COMPACT_ATOMS: atom_id res chain seq x y z
N MET A 1 19.17 42.94 -7.31
CA MET A 1 18.09 42.03 -6.89
C MET A 1 18.33 40.74 -7.63
N ILE A 2 18.80 39.71 -6.93
CA ILE A 2 19.00 38.39 -7.53
C ILE A 2 17.68 37.68 -7.34
N GLU A 3 16.98 37.41 -8.44
CA GLU A 3 15.80 36.55 -8.43
C GLU A 3 16.27 35.17 -7.97
N ASP A 4 15.86 34.80 -6.77
CA ASP A 4 16.07 33.47 -6.19
C ASP A 4 15.11 32.52 -6.90
N TYR A 5 15.45 32.15 -8.13
CA TYR A 5 14.80 31.02 -8.79
C TYR A 5 14.97 29.83 -7.85
N GLN A 6 13.85 29.27 -7.36
CA GLN A 6 13.89 28.03 -6.58
C GLN A 6 14.60 26.97 -7.42
N LYS A 7 15.87 26.74 -7.13
CA LYS A 7 16.64 25.59 -7.58
C LYS A 7 16.01 24.38 -6.91
N GLY A 8 15.00 23.82 -7.54
CA GLY A 8 14.21 22.77 -6.91
C GLY A 8 13.30 22.10 -7.91
N LEU A 9 13.58 20.84 -8.20
CA LEU A 9 12.64 19.93 -8.81
C LEU A 9 11.71 19.42 -7.71
N ILE A 10 10.41 19.71 -7.82
CA ILE A 10 9.37 19.16 -6.94
C ILE A 10 8.35 18.46 -7.83
N LEU A 11 8.23 17.14 -7.68
CA LEU A 11 7.28 16.32 -8.43
C LEU A 11 6.36 15.58 -7.46
N ASN A 12 5.05 15.64 -7.74
CA ASN A 12 4.05 14.83 -7.07
C ASN A 12 3.47 13.86 -8.08
N ILE A 13 3.71 12.56 -7.88
CA ILE A 13 3.36 11.52 -8.83
C ILE A 13 2.37 10.56 -8.17
N PRO A 14 1.11 10.50 -8.65
CA PRO A 14 0.18 9.47 -8.21
C PRO A 14 0.57 8.12 -8.84
N VAL A 15 0.85 7.14 -7.99
CA VAL A 15 1.02 5.74 -8.39
C VAL A 15 -0.29 5.01 -8.16
N LYS A 16 -0.90 4.56 -9.25
CA LYS A 16 -2.16 3.81 -9.24
C LYS A 16 -1.90 2.33 -8.95
N LEU A 17 -2.53 1.80 -7.91
CA LEU A 17 -2.48 0.39 -7.53
C LEU A 17 -3.89 -0.21 -7.52
N PRO A 18 -4.26 -1.03 -8.52
CA PRO A 18 -5.56 -1.68 -8.54
C PRO A 18 -5.75 -2.61 -7.34
N TYR A 19 -6.95 -2.62 -6.76
CA TYR A 19 -7.28 -3.50 -5.65
C TYR A 19 -7.07 -4.98 -5.98
N ALA A 20 -7.32 -5.40 -7.22
CA ALA A 20 -7.05 -6.76 -7.68
C ALA A 20 -5.59 -7.23 -7.48
N VAL A 21 -4.62 -6.30 -7.43
CA VAL A 21 -3.22 -6.62 -7.12
C VAL A 21 -3.06 -6.88 -5.61
N LEU A 22 -3.65 -6.02 -4.78
CA LEU A 22 -3.62 -6.15 -3.32
C LEU A 22 -4.36 -7.39 -2.84
N GLU A 23 -5.52 -7.68 -3.42
CA GLU A 23 -6.35 -8.84 -3.10
C GLU A 23 -5.59 -10.15 -3.23
N LYS A 24 -4.82 -10.33 -4.33
CA LYS A 24 -3.98 -11.51 -4.52
C LYS A 24 -2.91 -11.64 -3.44
N VAL A 25 -2.22 -10.54 -3.11
CA VAL A 25 -1.20 -10.54 -2.06
C VAL A 25 -1.82 -10.85 -0.69
N ILE A 26 -3.00 -10.31 -0.40
CA ILE A 26 -3.74 -10.59 0.84
C ILE A 26 -4.14 -12.06 0.90
N GLU A 27 -4.72 -12.58 -0.18
CA GLU A 27 -5.15 -13.97 -0.29
C GLU A 27 -3.99 -14.94 -0.06
N GLU A 28 -2.86 -14.75 -0.76
CA GLU A 28 -1.63 -15.53 -0.57
C GLU A 28 -1.17 -15.50 0.89
N LYS A 29 -1.10 -14.30 1.49
CA LYS A 29 -0.65 -14.14 2.87
C LYS A 29 -1.60 -14.66 3.94
N MET A 30 -2.89 -14.74 3.64
CA MET A 30 -3.89 -15.35 4.53
C MET A 30 -3.85 -16.89 4.48
N GLN A 31 -3.33 -17.46 3.40
CA GLN A 31 -3.14 -18.90 3.25
C GLN A 31 -1.79 -19.39 3.80
N GLU A 32 -0.78 -18.52 3.92
CA GLU A 32 0.48 -18.83 4.61
C GLU A 32 0.20 -19.35 6.04
N GLU A 33 0.52 -20.63 6.29
CA GLU A 33 0.50 -21.20 7.63
C GLU A 33 1.56 -20.51 8.49
N ASP A 34 1.14 -19.93 9.61
CA ASP A 34 2.08 -19.53 10.65
C ASP A 34 2.39 -20.75 11.52
N GLU A 35 3.64 -20.91 11.94
CA GLU A 35 4.04 -21.93 12.94
C GLU A 35 3.36 -21.71 14.31
N GLU A 36 2.68 -20.58 14.52
CA GLU A 36 1.91 -20.26 15.72
C GLU A 36 0.48 -20.86 15.71
N GLU A 37 0.06 -21.48 16.82
CA GLU A 37 -1.34 -21.88 17.08
C GLU A 37 -2.35 -20.74 16.81
N ASN A 38 -3.51 -21.07 16.22
CA ASN A 38 -4.60 -20.16 15.79
C ASN A 38 -4.36 -19.42 14.46
N SER A 39 -4.33 -20.17 13.34
CA SER A 39 -4.44 -19.62 11.99
C SER A 39 -5.90 -19.64 11.51
N ILE A 40 -6.24 -18.83 10.51
CA ILE A 40 -7.58 -18.87 9.89
C ILE A 40 -7.86 -20.27 9.31
N ALA A 41 -6.83 -20.94 8.80
CA ALA A 41 -6.89 -22.25 8.15
C ALA A 41 -7.43 -23.37 9.08
N GLU A 42 -7.32 -23.22 10.40
CA GLU A 42 -7.90 -24.13 11.39
C GLU A 42 -9.44 -24.10 11.37
N TYR A 43 -10.01 -22.91 11.13
CA TYR A 43 -11.43 -22.64 11.27
C TYR A 43 -12.17 -22.64 9.92
N ALA A 44 -11.54 -22.10 8.89
CA ALA A 44 -12.11 -21.95 7.57
C ALA A 44 -11.04 -21.95 6.47
N GLU A 45 -11.47 -22.23 5.25
CA GLU A 45 -10.67 -22.02 4.05
C GLU A 45 -11.05 -20.69 3.41
N VAL A 46 -10.07 -19.82 3.14
CA VAL A 46 -10.29 -18.57 2.40
C VAL A 46 -10.48 -18.92 0.92
N LYS A 47 -11.64 -18.58 0.36
CA LYS A 47 -12.00 -18.86 -1.04
C LYS A 47 -11.82 -17.67 -1.95
N PHE A 48 -12.00 -16.48 -1.41
CA PHE A 48 -11.96 -15.24 -2.15
C PHE A 48 -11.76 -14.08 -1.19
N VAL A 49 -10.96 -13.12 -1.64
CA VAL A 49 -10.72 -11.84 -0.97
C VAL A 49 -11.09 -10.73 -1.95
N TRP A 50 -11.78 -9.70 -1.48
CA TRP A 50 -11.94 -8.47 -2.25
C TRP A 50 -11.74 -7.24 -1.37
N LEU A 51 -11.35 -6.15 -2.02
CA LEU A 51 -11.31 -4.82 -1.45
C LEU A 51 -12.27 -3.93 -2.22
N GLU A 52 -12.96 -3.06 -1.49
CA GLU A 52 -13.75 -2.00 -2.07
C GLU A 52 -13.60 -0.73 -1.23
N LYS A 53 -13.76 0.44 -1.85
CA LYS A 53 -13.89 1.67 -1.09
C LYS A 53 -15.09 1.57 -0.17
N ASN A 54 -14.91 1.91 1.11
CA ASN A 54 -16.04 1.92 2.02
C ASN A 54 -16.98 3.10 1.67
N PRO A 55 -18.30 2.88 1.54
CA PRO A 55 -19.24 3.96 1.31
C PRO A 55 -19.46 4.85 2.55
N GLU A 56 -19.16 4.35 3.75
CA GLU A 56 -19.22 5.11 5.00
C GLU A 56 -18.01 6.03 5.13
N VAL A 57 -18.24 7.27 5.55
CA VAL A 57 -17.19 8.31 5.61
C VAL A 57 -16.13 8.01 6.68
N ASP A 58 -16.48 7.23 7.69
CA ASP A 58 -15.61 6.95 8.83
C ASP A 58 -14.57 5.86 8.55
N TYR A 59 -14.70 5.13 7.43
CA TYR A 59 -13.80 4.05 7.04
C TYR A 59 -13.28 4.26 5.62
N ASP A 60 -12.09 3.74 5.34
CA ASP A 60 -11.43 3.91 4.04
C ASP A 60 -11.84 2.81 3.07
N ILE A 61 -11.74 1.56 3.53
CA ILE A 61 -11.99 0.36 2.71
C ILE A 61 -12.80 -0.68 3.47
N THR A 62 -13.45 -1.54 2.71
CA THR A 62 -13.99 -2.80 3.20
C THR A 62 -13.10 -3.93 2.71
N LEU A 63 -12.55 -4.70 3.65
CA LEU A 63 -11.96 -6.00 3.39
C LEU A 63 -13.05 -7.06 3.46
N GLY A 64 -13.35 -7.65 2.31
CA GLY A 64 -14.32 -8.72 2.19
C GLY A 64 -13.65 -10.09 2.03
N LEU A 65 -14.22 -11.08 2.69
CA LEU A 65 -13.75 -12.47 2.65
C LEU A 65 -14.91 -13.43 2.43
N ARG A 66 -14.77 -14.34 1.46
CA ARG A 66 -15.60 -15.54 1.38
C ARG A 66 -14.82 -16.71 1.94
N LEU A 67 -15.43 -17.38 2.90
CA LEU A 67 -14.80 -18.41 3.70
C LEU A 67 -15.64 -19.68 3.62
N LYS A 68 -15.00 -20.84 3.50
CA LYS A 68 -15.65 -22.14 3.65
C LYS A 68 -15.36 -22.69 5.04
N ALA A 69 -16.37 -22.77 5.89
CA ALA A 69 -16.18 -23.26 7.26
C ALA A 69 -15.79 -24.75 7.29
N LYS A 70 -14.77 -25.10 8.08
CA LYS A 70 -14.32 -26.49 8.28
C LYS A 70 -15.02 -27.19 9.46
N THR A 71 -15.66 -26.42 10.35
CA THR A 71 -16.24 -26.95 11.59
C THR A 71 -17.49 -27.81 11.35
N PHE A 72 -17.67 -28.85 12.19
CA PHE A 72 -18.76 -29.84 12.09
C PHE A 72 -20.16 -29.24 12.25
N LEU A 73 -20.30 -28.12 12.96
CA LEU A 73 -21.60 -27.44 13.19
C LEU A 73 -22.07 -26.63 11.96
N PHE A 74 -21.14 -26.23 11.08
CA PHE A 74 -21.43 -25.40 9.90
C PHE A 74 -21.01 -26.10 8.61
N LYS A 75 -21.06 -27.45 8.58
CA LYS A 75 -20.53 -28.30 7.49
C LYS A 75 -20.69 -27.65 6.11
N ASN A 76 -19.57 -27.21 5.55
CA ASN A 76 -19.45 -26.68 4.19
C ASN A 76 -20.32 -25.46 3.87
N LYS A 77 -20.80 -24.70 4.86
CA LYS A 77 -21.41 -23.40 4.57
C LYS A 77 -20.34 -22.41 4.13
N GLU A 78 -20.65 -21.69 3.06
CA GLU A 78 -19.94 -20.49 2.70
C GLU A 78 -20.39 -19.36 3.62
N LEU A 79 -19.42 -18.65 4.17
CA LEU A 79 -19.59 -17.53 5.06
C LEU A 79 -19.00 -16.31 4.37
N GLU A 80 -19.72 -15.19 4.47
CA GLU A 80 -19.21 -13.90 4.05
C GLU A 80 -18.87 -13.07 5.30
N LEU A 81 -17.66 -12.50 5.31
CA LEU A 81 -17.20 -11.59 6.35
C LEU A 81 -16.78 -10.28 5.68
N LYS A 82 -17.28 -9.16 6.21
CA LYS A 82 -16.84 -7.83 5.81
C LYS A 82 -16.23 -7.13 7.03
N ILE A 83 -15.08 -6.52 6.83
CA ILE A 83 -14.40 -5.72 7.84
C ILE A 83 -14.16 -4.33 7.25
N HIS A 84 -14.81 -3.34 7.83
CA HIS A 84 -14.57 -1.93 7.55
C HIS A 84 -13.26 -1.56 8.25
N LEU A 85 -12.34 -0.94 7.51
CA LEU A 85 -11.00 -0.60 7.99
C LEU A 85 -10.75 0.89 7.77
N LYS A 86 -10.29 1.55 8.81
CA LYS A 86 -9.80 2.92 8.78
C LYS A 86 -8.31 2.93 9.04
N PHE A 87 -7.55 3.56 8.16
CA PHE A 87 -6.11 3.64 8.26
C PHE A 87 -5.65 5.06 8.53
N ASN A 88 -4.53 5.16 9.23
CA ASN A 88 -3.79 6.39 9.38
C ASN A 88 -2.37 6.20 8.83
N PHE A 89 -1.90 7.22 8.11
CA PHE A 89 -0.54 7.28 7.59
C PHE A 89 0.18 8.49 8.16
N ASP A 90 1.34 8.23 8.78
CA ASP A 90 2.25 9.27 9.21
C ASP A 90 3.36 9.46 8.15
N PRO A 91 3.33 10.56 7.36
CA PRO A 91 4.32 10.83 6.32
C PRO A 91 5.71 11.15 6.88
N VAL A 92 5.82 11.56 8.15
CA VAL A 92 7.12 11.85 8.77
C VAL A 92 7.87 10.55 9.05
N THR A 93 7.16 9.54 9.54
CA THR A 93 7.75 8.26 9.89
C THR A 93 7.55 7.16 8.86
N ASN A 94 6.87 7.48 7.75
CA ASN A 94 6.43 6.53 6.71
C ASN A 94 5.70 5.31 7.31
N GLN A 95 4.86 5.55 8.32
CA GLN A 95 4.15 4.48 9.03
C GLN A 95 2.69 4.44 8.65
N PHE A 96 2.28 3.29 8.14
CA PHE A 96 0.89 2.94 7.97
C PHE A 96 0.38 2.20 9.20
N SER A 97 -0.80 2.56 9.70
CA SER A 97 -1.39 1.99 10.90
C SER A 97 -2.91 1.83 10.74
N LEU A 98 -3.48 0.84 11.41
CA LEU A 98 -4.93 0.70 11.53
C LEU A 98 -5.38 1.62 12.66
N GLU A 99 -6.18 2.63 12.32
CA GLU A 99 -6.77 3.57 13.28
C GLU A 99 -8.01 2.98 13.93
N ASP A 100 -8.91 2.41 13.12
CA ASP A 100 -10.17 1.82 13.58
C ASP A 100 -10.63 0.68 12.67
N TYR A 101 -11.54 -0.15 13.17
CA TYR A 101 -12.18 -1.20 12.39
C TYR A 101 -13.57 -1.55 12.91
N GLU A 102 -14.40 -2.06 12.01
CA GLU A 102 -15.69 -2.65 12.36
C GLU A 102 -15.95 -3.92 11.54
N ALA A 103 -16.37 -4.99 12.20
CA ALA A 103 -16.74 -6.22 11.52
C ALA A 103 -18.26 -6.28 11.32
N VAL A 104 -18.67 -6.32 10.06
CA VAL A 104 -20.08 -6.32 9.64
C VAL A 104 -20.46 -7.70 9.07
N GLY A 105 -21.58 -8.26 9.54
CA GLY A 105 -22.08 -9.55 9.03
C GLY A 105 -23.36 -10.02 9.73
N GLU A 106 -24.19 -10.78 9.00
CA GLU A 106 -25.54 -11.24 9.43
C GLU A 106 -25.55 -12.23 10.61
N ASN A 107 -24.40 -12.78 11.03
CA ASN A 107 -24.34 -13.74 12.13
C ASN A 107 -23.02 -13.61 12.92
N GLN A 108 -23.00 -12.72 13.92
CA GLN A 108 -21.90 -12.55 14.88
C GLN A 108 -21.81 -13.75 15.85
N ASN A 109 -21.49 -14.92 15.33
CA ASN A 109 -21.30 -16.13 16.11
C ASN A 109 -19.86 -16.21 16.63
N LYS A 110 -19.62 -16.96 17.71
CA LYS A 110 -18.27 -17.11 18.33
C LYS A 110 -17.16 -17.48 17.34
N LEU A 111 -17.48 -18.25 16.29
CA LEU A 111 -16.54 -18.58 15.21
C LEU A 111 -16.13 -17.35 14.40
N MET A 112 -17.08 -16.51 14.01
CA MET A 112 -16.81 -15.32 13.21
C MET A 112 -15.95 -14.32 14.00
N ASN A 113 -16.28 -14.12 15.28
CA ASN A 113 -15.50 -13.26 16.17
C ASN A 113 -14.05 -13.74 16.31
N LYS A 114 -13.83 -15.07 16.37
CA LYS A 114 -12.46 -15.62 16.37
C LYS A 114 -11.72 -15.33 15.08
N ILE A 115 -12.36 -15.54 13.92
CA ILE A 115 -11.75 -15.28 12.61
C ILE A 115 -11.38 -13.80 12.48
N VAL A 116 -12.30 -12.89 12.86
CA VAL A 116 -12.05 -11.45 12.90
C VAL A 116 -10.85 -11.12 13.78
N GLN A 117 -10.79 -11.66 15.00
CA GLN A 117 -9.65 -11.44 15.89
C GLN A 117 -8.32 -11.92 15.30
N ILE A 118 -8.30 -13.06 14.60
CA ILE A 118 -7.09 -13.56 13.94
C ILE A 118 -6.68 -12.59 12.80
N ILE A 119 -7.63 -12.13 11.99
CA ILE A 119 -7.35 -11.19 10.89
C ILE A 119 -6.76 -9.89 11.43
N LEU A 120 -7.39 -9.29 12.45
CA LEU A 120 -6.95 -8.00 12.97
C LEU A 120 -5.60 -8.12 13.68
N ASN A 121 -5.46 -9.08 14.60
CA ASN A 121 -4.30 -9.14 15.48
C ASN A 121 -3.08 -9.79 14.82
N LYS A 122 -3.27 -10.83 14.00
CA LYS A 122 -2.14 -11.56 13.41
C LYS A 122 -1.87 -11.10 11.99
N PHE A 123 -2.89 -11.02 11.15
CA PHE A 123 -2.68 -10.68 9.75
C PHE A 123 -2.40 -9.17 9.57
N LEU A 124 -3.34 -8.29 9.93
CA LEU A 124 -3.18 -6.86 9.72
C LEU A 124 -2.06 -6.28 10.58
N GLN A 125 -2.09 -6.47 11.90
CA GLN A 125 -1.10 -5.85 12.77
C GLN A 125 0.33 -6.42 12.57
N LYS A 126 0.53 -7.75 12.64
CA LYS A 126 1.88 -8.34 12.53
C LYS A 126 2.37 -8.43 11.08
N LYS A 127 1.59 -9.00 10.15
CA LYS A 127 2.08 -9.31 8.78
C LYS A 127 2.06 -8.10 7.85
N VAL A 128 1.07 -7.22 7.97
CA VAL A 128 0.92 -6.06 7.07
C VAL A 128 1.57 -4.82 7.68
N LEU A 129 1.06 -4.31 8.80
CA LEU A 129 1.43 -3.00 9.32
C LEU A 129 2.86 -2.97 9.89
N GLN A 130 3.22 -3.90 10.79
CA GLN A 130 4.57 -3.93 11.37
C GLN A 130 5.67 -4.14 10.33
N LYS A 131 5.47 -5.06 9.37
CA LYS A 131 6.44 -5.26 8.28
C LYS A 131 6.50 -4.07 7.33
N SER A 132 5.38 -3.38 7.07
CA SER A 132 5.37 -2.22 6.18
C SER A 132 6.28 -1.09 6.66
N LYS A 133 6.30 -0.82 7.98
CA LYS A 133 7.13 0.22 8.60
C LYS A 133 8.62 0.05 8.31
N GLN A 134 9.13 -1.18 8.37
CA GLN A 134 10.55 -1.46 8.11
C GLN A 134 10.84 -1.46 6.59
N ASN A 135 9.93 -2.04 5.80
CA ASN A 135 10.19 -2.29 4.39
C ASN A 135 9.99 -1.07 3.48
N LEU A 136 9.08 -0.15 3.80
CA LEU A 136 8.75 0.98 2.91
C LEU A 136 9.90 1.98 2.81
N SER A 137 10.47 2.41 3.94
CA SER A 137 11.57 3.37 3.95
C SER A 137 12.80 2.84 3.22
N GLU A 138 13.19 1.58 3.46
CA GLU A 138 14.29 0.93 2.75
C GLU A 138 14.00 0.81 1.26
N LYS A 139 12.77 0.44 0.88
CA LYS A 139 12.37 0.32 -0.51
C LYS A 139 12.40 1.66 -1.24
N LEU A 140 11.91 2.74 -0.62
CA LEU A 140 11.96 4.09 -1.19
C LEU A 140 13.40 4.55 -1.40
N GLN A 141 14.31 4.26 -0.45
CA GLN A 141 15.74 4.58 -0.60
C GLN A 141 16.40 3.78 -1.73
N GLN A 142 16.06 2.50 -1.89
CA GLN A 142 16.53 1.69 -3.01
C GLN A 142 16.03 2.22 -4.36
N GLU A 143 14.75 2.61 -4.46
CA GLU A 143 14.21 3.17 -5.69
C GLU A 143 14.78 4.57 -5.97
N LEU A 144 14.98 5.42 -4.96
CA LEU A 144 15.67 6.70 -5.10
C LEU A 144 17.08 6.52 -5.69
N THR A 145 17.84 5.56 -5.17
CA THR A 145 19.18 5.22 -5.67
C THR A 145 19.13 4.81 -7.14
N LYS A 146 18.17 3.95 -7.51
CA LYS A 146 18.01 3.50 -8.91
C LYS A 146 17.63 4.65 -9.84
N ILE A 147 16.72 5.54 -9.41
CA ILE A 147 16.30 6.69 -10.21
C ILE A 147 17.51 7.61 -10.44
N ASN A 148 18.27 7.93 -9.40
CA ASN A 148 19.46 8.77 -9.52
C ASN A 148 20.54 8.14 -10.39
N SER A 149 20.74 6.82 -10.35
CA SER A 149 21.66 6.16 -11.29
C SER A 149 21.22 6.34 -12.74
N LYS A 150 19.92 6.16 -13.03
CA LYS A 150 19.37 6.37 -14.38
C LYS A 150 19.48 7.82 -14.86
N LEU A 151 19.29 8.80 -13.96
CA LEU A 151 19.46 10.22 -14.30
C LEU A 151 20.91 10.52 -14.70
N LYS A 152 21.89 9.93 -14.00
CA LYS A 152 23.32 10.09 -14.32
C LYS A 152 23.72 9.39 -15.63
N GLU A 153 23.15 8.23 -15.91
CA GLU A 153 23.41 7.49 -17.16
C GLU A 153 22.86 8.20 -18.40
N ASN A 154 21.75 8.94 -18.25
CA ASN A 154 21.07 9.64 -19.34
C ASN A 154 21.26 11.16 -19.26
N ASN A 155 22.51 11.60 -19.15
CA ASN A 155 22.86 13.02 -19.02
C ASN A 155 22.77 13.81 -20.34
N GLU A 156 22.50 13.17 -21.47
CA GLU A 156 22.19 13.83 -22.75
C GLU A 156 20.88 13.28 -23.33
N PRO A 157 19.72 13.68 -22.80
CA PRO A 157 18.42 13.13 -23.23
C PRO A 157 18.03 13.50 -24.67
N ALA A 158 18.66 14.53 -25.25
CA ALA A 158 18.52 14.92 -26.65
C ALA A 158 19.81 15.60 -27.13
N GLU A 159 20.09 15.52 -28.43
CA GLU A 159 21.29 16.13 -29.02
C GLU A 159 21.37 17.62 -28.66
N GLY A 160 22.51 18.04 -28.11
CA GLY A 160 22.74 19.44 -27.75
C GLY A 160 22.15 19.85 -26.40
N LEU A 161 21.56 18.93 -25.64
CA LEU A 161 21.02 19.18 -24.31
C LEU A 161 21.68 18.25 -23.29
N LEU A 162 22.53 18.81 -22.44
CA LEU A 162 23.04 18.12 -21.26
C LEU A 162 22.14 18.41 -20.06
N VAL A 163 21.77 17.38 -19.33
CA VAL A 163 20.97 17.48 -18.11
C VAL A 163 21.72 16.80 -16.96
N ASP A 164 22.02 17.57 -15.92
CA ASP A 164 22.49 17.05 -14.65
C ASP A 164 21.34 17.15 -13.65
N ALA A 165 20.87 16.01 -13.15
CA ALA A 165 19.74 15.96 -12.24
C ALA A 165 19.99 14.94 -11.13
N GLN A 166 19.62 15.33 -9.92
CA GLN A 166 19.69 14.49 -8.74
C GLN A 166 18.47 14.71 -7.86
N LEU A 167 17.82 13.62 -7.47
CA LEU A 167 16.80 13.61 -6.44
C LEU A 167 17.43 13.48 -5.06
N ASP A 168 17.00 14.32 -4.14
CA ASP A 168 17.43 14.30 -2.74
C ASP A 168 16.50 13.44 -1.89
N GLN A 169 15.20 13.48 -2.17
CA GLN A 169 14.20 12.78 -1.39
C GLN A 169 13.12 12.15 -2.27
N LEU A 170 12.66 10.98 -1.83
CA LEU A 170 11.48 10.30 -2.34
C LEU A 170 10.67 9.83 -1.13
N ASN A 171 9.49 10.42 -0.95
CA ASN A 171 8.59 10.15 0.16
C ASN A 171 7.19 9.80 -0.34
N ILE A 172 6.40 9.17 0.51
CA ILE A 172 4.95 9.05 0.29
C ILE A 172 4.31 10.25 1.00
N SER A 173 3.49 11.02 0.30
CA SER A 173 2.78 12.16 0.88
C SER A 173 1.46 11.73 1.51
N HIS A 174 0.66 10.96 0.78
CA HIS A 174 -0.61 10.41 1.26
C HIS A 174 -1.08 9.25 0.38
N PHE A 175 -2.15 8.62 0.85
CA PHE A 175 -2.89 7.57 0.15
C PHE A 175 -4.30 8.09 -0.16
N GLU A 176 -4.85 7.70 -1.30
CA GLU A 176 -6.24 7.94 -1.65
C GLU A 176 -6.92 6.63 -2.05
N PHE A 177 -7.99 6.30 -1.34
CA PHE A 177 -8.82 5.13 -1.61
C PHE A 177 -9.93 5.51 -2.61
N ALA A 178 -9.76 5.04 -3.84
CA ALA A 178 -10.74 5.16 -4.92
C ALA A 178 -11.58 3.87 -5.01
N PRO A 179 -12.70 3.85 -5.77
CA PRO A 179 -13.61 2.71 -5.79
C PRO A 179 -12.99 1.34 -6.11
N GLN A 180 -11.97 1.29 -6.98
CA GLN A 180 -11.28 0.05 -7.38
C GLN A 180 -9.75 0.13 -7.29
N ASP A 181 -9.24 1.24 -6.77
CA ASP A 181 -7.82 1.55 -6.83
C ASP A 181 -7.37 2.24 -5.55
N LEU A 182 -6.15 1.94 -5.12
CA LEU A 182 -5.40 2.73 -4.16
C LEU A 182 -4.44 3.63 -4.95
N TYR A 183 -4.50 4.94 -4.73
CA TYR A 183 -3.47 5.85 -5.20
C TYR A 183 -2.47 6.10 -4.09
N VAL A 184 -1.18 5.91 -4.39
CA VAL A 184 -0.07 6.27 -3.52
C VAL A 184 0.61 7.49 -4.11
N TYR A 185 0.53 8.63 -3.43
CA TYR A 185 1.12 9.86 -3.92
C TYR A 185 2.57 9.94 -3.48
N LEU A 186 3.48 9.89 -4.45
CA LEU A 186 4.91 10.04 -4.22
C LEU A 186 5.30 11.51 -4.37
N SER A 187 6.03 12.04 -3.39
CA SER A 187 6.66 13.36 -3.43
C SER A 187 8.15 13.19 -3.66
N LEU A 188 8.66 13.79 -4.73
CA LEU A 188 10.07 13.79 -5.08
C LEU A 188 10.60 15.22 -5.03
N THR A 189 11.73 15.40 -4.37
CA THR A 189 12.44 16.69 -4.36
C THR A 189 13.87 16.49 -4.80
N GLY A 190 14.44 17.46 -5.50
CA GLY A 190 15.82 17.41 -5.95
C GLY A 190 16.27 18.67 -6.66
N GLU A 191 17.38 18.56 -7.36
CA GLU A 191 17.96 19.61 -8.17
C GLU A 191 18.14 19.14 -9.62
N ALA A 192 17.99 20.06 -10.56
CA ALA A 192 18.29 19.81 -11.96
C ALA A 192 18.90 21.06 -12.58
N ALA A 193 19.94 20.85 -13.39
CA ALA A 193 20.57 21.84 -14.24
C ALA A 193 20.55 21.34 -15.68
N MET A 194 20.32 22.26 -16.61
CA MET A 194 20.33 21.97 -18.03
C MET A 194 21.32 22.90 -18.72
N GLU A 195 22.18 22.34 -19.56
CA GLU A 195 23.12 23.05 -20.39
C GLU A 195 22.79 22.78 -21.86
N VAL A 196 22.63 23.87 -22.62
CA VAL A 196 22.43 23.81 -24.07
C VAL A 196 23.79 23.91 -24.74
N THR A 197 24.28 22.81 -25.30
CA THR A 197 25.58 22.74 -25.99
C THR A 197 25.46 22.96 -27.50
N LYS A 198 24.24 22.84 -28.05
CA LYS A 198 23.95 23.10 -29.47
C LYS A 198 22.49 23.56 -29.63
N ILE A 199 22.26 24.57 -30.48
CA ILE A 199 20.92 24.98 -30.90
C ILE A 199 20.72 24.42 -32.33
N PRO A 200 19.62 23.71 -32.62
CA PRO A 200 19.32 23.25 -33.98
C PRO A 200 19.18 24.44 -34.94
N ASP A 201 19.62 24.27 -36.20
CA ASP A 201 19.47 25.25 -37.28
C ASP A 201 17.98 25.58 -37.59
#